data_AF-H1V1R4-F1
#
_entry.id   AF-H1V1R4-F1
#
_cell.length_a   1.000
_cell.length_b   1.000
_cell.length_c   1.000
_cell.angle_alpha   90.00
_cell.angle_beta   90.00
_cell.angle_gamma   90.00
#
_symmetry.space_group_name_H-M   'P 1'
#
loop_
_entity.id
_entity.type
_entity.pdbx_description
1 polymer ?
#
loop_
_entity_poly.entity_id
_entity_poly.type
_entity_poly.pdbx_seq_one_letter_code
_entity_poly.pdbx_strand_id
1 'polypeptide(L)'
;MQLLHSSRVAPFPLEIPRRSEPNSLTPAIETRTFWACFIMDCMVSSGTYNPRVLPKPEMRKLNVPRPPTSTEFALGAGSSGQPEPSGEDDAAPYPPANSSVYLDLDRGFGIMADGFDIYSDIMAFVFNDGRKAPGMCLPENCPWAPTSPVACWRRRLEEWRLKQHPRLHYPDNSVAAHATLGYGESFVYLNLLYYQSIVMLQREYFPFLPTMDMTPQGPIDPPILEAEAPPGWWEQSAKELFEAAAHLASILRDASECGVAVMTPFAGFCAFSSCYINLYGFRFPRITCGYGPRAEELMNSSIEYLKKFREVWDLGDGWLKTIQNGSLMYQRATSDIQRYRGRSRVDFSVLHQSIHEFRVVDRSAQHLVEINNAERSSIGTAEGDLLSEKQQQNVGFSAQGLVDAAGAMDDQGLWPNWWSLMEDVDTSEIFTMT
;
A
#
# COMPACT_ATOMS: atom_id res chain seq x y z
N MET A 1 -1.49 -17.31 -20.38
CA MET A 1 -0.96 -17.87 -19.11
C MET A 1 -1.33 -19.33 -18.93
N GLN A 2 -2.62 -19.71 -18.87
CA GLN A 2 -3.04 -21.12 -18.83
C GLN A 2 -2.54 -21.96 -20.01
N LEU A 3 -2.48 -21.41 -21.24
CA LEU A 3 -1.92 -22.09 -22.41
C LEU A 3 -0.42 -22.42 -22.27
N LEU A 4 0.38 -21.55 -21.65
CA LEU A 4 1.81 -21.78 -21.43
C LEU A 4 2.04 -22.83 -20.34
N HIS A 5 1.26 -22.79 -19.25
CA HIS A 5 1.31 -23.80 -18.19
C HIS A 5 0.76 -25.16 -18.67
N SER A 6 -0.32 -25.15 -19.44
CA SER A 6 -0.92 -26.36 -20.03
C SER A 6 0.04 -27.09 -20.98
N SER A 7 0.92 -26.38 -21.68
CA SER A 7 1.94 -27.01 -22.53
C SER A 7 2.96 -27.87 -21.76
N ARG A 8 3.17 -27.60 -20.47
CA ARG A 8 4.17 -28.29 -19.63
C ARG A 8 3.56 -29.36 -18.71
N VAL A 9 2.26 -29.25 -18.41
CA VAL A 9 1.58 -30.06 -17.39
C VAL A 9 0.44 -30.91 -17.97
N ALA A 10 0.11 -30.77 -19.27
CA ALA A 10 -0.96 -31.56 -19.88
C ALA A 10 -0.59 -33.06 -19.95
N PRO A 11 -1.49 -33.96 -19.52
CA PRO A 11 -1.30 -35.41 -19.64
C PRO A 11 -1.37 -35.91 -21.09
N PHE A 12 -1.76 -35.05 -22.03
CA PHE A 12 -1.76 -35.32 -23.47
C PHE A 12 -1.01 -34.22 -24.22
N PRO A 13 -0.20 -34.58 -25.25
CA PRO A 13 0.58 -33.60 -25.99
C PRO A 13 -0.34 -32.67 -26.78
N LEU A 14 -0.30 -31.39 -26.45
CA LEU A 14 -0.88 -30.35 -27.29
C LEU A 14 0.03 -30.17 -28.51
N GLU A 15 -0.51 -30.29 -29.72
CA GLU A 15 0.21 -30.02 -30.97
C GLU A 15 0.54 -28.52 -31.06
N ILE A 16 1.67 -28.14 -30.48
CA ILE A 16 2.26 -26.81 -30.66
C ILE A 16 3.23 -26.92 -31.83
N PRO A 17 3.15 -26.03 -32.84
CA PRO A 17 4.10 -26.03 -33.96
C PRO A 17 5.52 -25.99 -33.40
N ARG A 18 6.34 -27.00 -33.75
CA ARG A 18 7.74 -27.09 -33.32
C ARG A 18 8.46 -25.78 -33.65
N ARG A 19 8.65 -24.92 -32.66
CA ARG A 19 9.62 -23.83 -32.76
C ARG A 19 11.01 -24.45 -32.71
N SER A 20 11.73 -24.26 -33.80
CA SER A 20 13.10 -24.65 -34.05
C SER A 20 14.02 -24.09 -32.96
N GLU A 21 14.84 -24.97 -32.40
CA GLU A 21 15.91 -24.78 -31.39
C GLU A 21 15.52 -24.34 -29.95
N PRO A 22 16.04 -25.03 -28.92
CA PRO A 22 15.89 -24.61 -27.53
C PRO A 22 16.74 -23.36 -27.30
N ASN A 23 16.15 -22.18 -27.49
CA ASN A 23 16.76 -20.92 -27.11
C ASN A 23 16.82 -20.81 -25.58
N SER A 24 18.02 -20.83 -25.00
CA SER A 24 18.26 -20.70 -23.56
C SER A 24 17.68 -19.41 -22.96
N LEU A 25 17.43 -18.41 -23.79
CA LEU A 25 16.80 -17.15 -23.40
C LEU A 25 15.28 -17.28 -23.19
N THR A 26 14.61 -18.21 -23.87
CA THR A 26 13.14 -18.35 -23.82
C THR A 26 12.64 -18.62 -22.39
N PRO A 27 13.19 -19.59 -21.62
CA PRO A 27 12.79 -19.81 -20.24
C PRO A 27 13.04 -18.60 -19.31
N ALA A 28 14.11 -17.84 -19.56
CA ALA A 28 14.44 -16.64 -18.78
C ALA A 28 13.44 -15.50 -19.05
N ILE A 29 13.06 -15.29 -20.31
CA ILE A 29 12.03 -14.33 -20.72
C ILE A 29 10.68 -14.71 -20.11
N GLU A 30 10.30 -15.99 -20.20
CA GLU A 30 9.04 -16.47 -19.63
C GLU A 30 9.01 -16.26 -18.12
N THR A 31 10.04 -16.70 -17.39
CA THR A 31 10.12 -16.53 -15.92
C THR A 31 10.05 -15.06 -15.53
N ARG A 32 10.83 -14.19 -16.19
CA ARG A 32 10.78 -12.74 -15.93
C ARG A 32 9.41 -12.13 -16.23
N THR A 33 8.73 -12.63 -17.27
CA THR A 33 7.37 -12.19 -17.62
C THR A 33 6.36 -12.61 -16.54
N PHE A 34 6.44 -13.83 -16.01
CA PHE A 34 5.60 -14.25 -14.88
C PHE A 34 5.76 -13.33 -13.68
N TRP A 35 7.00 -13.00 -13.30
CA TRP A 35 7.28 -12.09 -12.19
C TRP A 35 6.91 -10.64 -12.47
N ALA A 36 6.98 -10.17 -13.72
CA ALA A 36 6.46 -8.86 -14.09
C ALA A 36 4.93 -8.82 -13.95
N CYS A 37 4.23 -9.87 -14.39
CA CYS A 37 2.79 -10.03 -14.18
C CYS A 37 2.43 -10.10 -12.69
N PHE A 38 3.23 -10.81 -11.88
CA PHE A 38 3.10 -10.84 -10.43
C PHE A 38 3.17 -9.42 -9.83
N ILE A 39 4.21 -8.67 -10.16
CA ILE A 39 4.39 -7.29 -9.66
C ILE A 39 3.22 -6.39 -10.10
N MET A 40 2.78 -6.50 -11.36
CA MET A 40 1.62 -5.76 -11.84
C MET A 40 0.35 -6.13 -11.07
N ASP A 41 0.10 -7.41 -10.82
CA ASP A 41 -1.04 -7.88 -10.05
C ASP A 41 -1.03 -7.35 -8.60
N CYS A 42 0.15 -7.32 -7.97
CA CYS A 42 0.36 -6.69 -6.67
C CYS A 42 0.04 -5.19 -6.66
N MET A 43 0.23 -4.47 -7.77
CA MET A 43 -0.08 -3.05 -7.87
C MET A 43 -1.57 -2.78 -8.12
N VAL A 44 -2.28 -3.65 -8.86
CA VAL A 44 -3.63 -3.36 -9.38
C VAL A 44 -4.76 -4.18 -8.74
N SER A 45 -4.43 -5.24 -8.00
CA SER A 45 -5.39 -6.27 -7.53
C SER A 45 -5.33 -6.53 -6.02
N SER A 46 -5.29 -5.48 -5.20
CA SER A 46 -5.26 -5.63 -3.74
C SER A 46 -6.60 -5.39 -3.04
N GLY A 47 -7.73 -5.26 -3.74
CA GLY A 47 -9.02 -4.87 -3.14
C GLY A 47 -10.08 -5.97 -3.10
N THR A 48 -11.11 -5.79 -2.27
CA THR A 48 -12.24 -6.73 -2.09
C THR A 48 -12.94 -7.11 -3.40
N TYR A 49 -13.00 -6.17 -4.36
CA TYR A 49 -13.63 -6.37 -5.67
C TYR A 49 -12.67 -6.80 -6.77
N ASN A 50 -11.38 -6.96 -6.47
CA ASN A 50 -10.38 -7.46 -7.41
C ASN A 50 -9.28 -8.21 -6.65
N PRO A 51 -9.55 -9.46 -6.22
CA PRO A 51 -8.55 -10.29 -5.54
C PRO A 51 -7.36 -10.58 -6.45
N ARG A 52 -6.18 -10.77 -5.85
CA ARG A 52 -4.95 -11.15 -6.58
C ARG A 52 -5.17 -12.47 -7.33
N VAL A 53 -4.76 -12.48 -8.60
CA VAL A 53 -4.84 -13.66 -9.48
C VAL A 53 -3.56 -14.50 -9.39
N LEU A 54 -2.42 -13.87 -9.09
CA LEU A 54 -1.11 -14.52 -9.05
C LEU A 54 -0.39 -14.29 -7.71
N PRO A 55 -0.98 -14.56 -6.53
CA PRO A 55 -0.22 -14.45 -5.28
C PRO A 55 0.91 -15.50 -5.23
N LYS A 56 1.94 -15.30 -4.37
CA LYS A 56 3.10 -16.21 -4.29
C LYS A 56 2.75 -17.69 -4.09
N PRO A 57 1.73 -18.08 -3.30
CA PRO A 57 1.29 -19.47 -3.21
C PRO A 57 0.84 -20.05 -4.56
N GLU A 58 0.14 -19.28 -5.39
CA GLU A 58 -0.27 -19.71 -6.73
C GLU A 58 0.94 -19.80 -7.68
N MET A 59 1.88 -18.86 -7.60
CA MET A 59 3.15 -18.94 -8.35
C MET A 59 3.93 -20.23 -8.03
N ARG A 60 3.94 -20.64 -6.75
CA ARG A 60 4.53 -21.92 -6.30
C ARG A 60 3.78 -23.13 -6.86
N LYS A 61 2.44 -23.14 -6.83
CA LYS A 61 1.62 -24.21 -7.42
C LYS A 61 1.85 -24.37 -8.93
N LEU A 62 2.08 -23.25 -9.62
CA LEU A 62 2.40 -23.21 -11.05
C LEU A 62 3.87 -23.58 -11.36
N ASN A 63 4.67 -23.93 -10.35
CA ASN A 63 6.10 -24.23 -10.46
C ASN A 63 6.89 -23.13 -11.20
N VAL A 64 6.56 -21.85 -10.97
CA VAL A 64 7.31 -20.73 -11.54
C VAL A 64 8.67 -20.62 -10.83
N PRO A 65 9.80 -20.67 -11.54
CA PRO A 65 11.13 -20.52 -10.93
C PRO A 65 11.33 -19.16 -10.28
N ARG A 66 12.37 -19.02 -9.44
CA ARG A 66 12.74 -17.73 -8.85
C ARG A 66 12.99 -16.65 -9.93
N PRO A 67 12.85 -15.36 -9.60
CA PRO A 67 13.22 -14.29 -10.52
C PRO A 67 14.69 -14.45 -10.94
N PRO A 68 15.00 -14.41 -12.25
CA PRO A 68 16.39 -14.43 -12.70
C PRO A 68 17.09 -13.14 -12.29
N THR A 69 18.38 -13.21 -11.96
CA THR A 69 19.18 -12.01 -11.76
C THR A 69 19.40 -11.27 -13.08
N SER A 70 19.90 -10.03 -13.02
CA SER A 70 20.18 -9.23 -14.21
C SER A 70 21.25 -9.90 -15.09
N THR A 71 22.29 -10.48 -14.48
CA THR A 71 23.36 -11.23 -15.15
C THR A 71 22.85 -12.55 -15.72
N GLU A 72 22.07 -13.33 -14.97
CA GLU A 72 21.47 -14.58 -15.46
C GLU A 72 20.53 -14.31 -16.65
N PHE A 73 19.77 -13.22 -16.59
CA PHE A 73 18.87 -12.83 -17.67
C PHE A 73 19.63 -12.36 -18.92
N ALA A 74 20.72 -11.61 -18.74
CA ALA A 74 21.49 -11.05 -19.85
C ALA A 74 22.44 -12.06 -20.51
N LEU A 75 23.06 -12.94 -19.72
CA LEU A 75 24.16 -13.82 -20.15
C LEU A 75 23.79 -15.31 -20.13
N GLY A 76 22.68 -15.67 -19.48
CA GLY A 76 22.22 -17.05 -19.30
C GLY A 76 22.55 -17.63 -17.93
N ALA A 77 21.81 -18.67 -17.51
CA ALA A 77 21.87 -19.25 -16.16
C ALA A 77 23.21 -19.90 -15.75
N GLY A 78 24.14 -20.12 -16.70
CA GLY A 78 25.47 -20.67 -16.41
C GLY A 78 26.57 -19.63 -16.14
N SER A 79 26.20 -18.34 -16.11
CA SER A 79 27.17 -17.23 -16.04
C SER A 79 27.55 -16.82 -14.62
N SER A 80 26.78 -17.26 -13.62
CA SER A 80 27.03 -16.97 -12.21
C SER A 80 28.15 -17.90 -11.70
N GLY A 81 29.38 -17.39 -11.63
CA GLY A 81 30.52 -18.07 -10.99
C GLY A 81 30.44 -18.16 -9.45
N GLN A 82 29.24 -18.07 -8.86
CA GLN A 82 29.01 -18.15 -7.43
C GLN A 82 28.10 -19.35 -7.16
N PRO A 83 28.51 -20.33 -6.33
CA PRO A 83 27.62 -21.40 -5.93
C PRO A 83 26.42 -20.80 -5.19
N GLU A 84 25.21 -21.15 -5.63
CA GLU A 84 24.00 -20.99 -4.81
C GLU A 84 24.28 -21.64 -3.45
N PRO A 85 23.92 -21.01 -2.32
CA PRO A 85 23.79 -21.75 -1.08
C PRO A 85 22.69 -22.79 -1.30
N SER A 86 23.10 -24.04 -1.47
CA SER A 86 22.20 -25.18 -1.37
C SER A 86 21.68 -25.23 0.07
N GLY A 87 20.44 -24.81 0.29
CA GLY A 87 19.79 -24.98 1.57
C GLY A 87 18.77 -23.89 1.87
N GLU A 88 17.55 -24.35 2.13
CA GLU A 88 16.53 -23.68 2.92
C GLU A 88 17.02 -23.46 4.37
N ASP A 89 18.14 -22.77 4.55
CA ASP A 89 18.56 -22.27 5.87
C ASP A 89 18.14 -20.80 5.98
N ASP A 90 16.91 -20.61 6.44
CA ASP A 90 16.28 -19.35 6.88
C ASP A 90 16.98 -18.67 8.07
N ALA A 91 18.28 -18.93 8.29
CA ALA A 91 18.95 -18.71 9.58
C ALA A 91 20.09 -17.66 9.59
N ALA A 92 20.19 -16.78 8.59
CA ALA A 92 21.08 -15.62 8.66
C ALA A 92 20.29 -14.31 8.52
N PRO A 93 20.00 -13.60 9.63
CA PRO A 93 19.16 -12.39 9.62
C PRO A 93 19.82 -11.16 8.96
N TYR A 94 21.07 -11.26 8.49
CA TYR A 94 21.80 -10.14 7.89
C TYR A 94 22.66 -10.61 6.71
N PRO A 95 22.77 -9.83 5.62
CA PRO A 95 23.81 -10.06 4.64
C PRO A 95 25.16 -10.03 5.38
N PRO A 96 26.10 -10.94 5.08
CA PRO A 96 27.43 -10.88 5.69
C PRO A 96 28.00 -9.47 5.47
N ALA A 97 28.75 -8.93 6.43
CA ALA A 97 29.29 -7.56 6.40
C ALA A 97 30.13 -7.23 5.14
N ASN A 98 30.41 -8.23 4.29
CA ASN A 98 31.10 -8.14 3.01
C ASN A 98 30.22 -8.48 1.78
N SER A 99 28.89 -8.49 1.90
CA SER A 99 28.01 -8.65 0.74
C SER A 99 28.21 -7.49 -0.22
N SER A 100 28.41 -7.79 -1.50
CA SER A 100 28.65 -6.75 -2.52
C SER A 100 27.33 -6.06 -2.88
N VAL A 101 27.29 -4.72 -2.87
CA VAL A 101 26.15 -3.95 -3.41
C VAL A 101 25.78 -4.39 -4.84
N TYR A 102 26.77 -4.80 -5.63
CA TYR A 102 26.54 -5.28 -7.00
C TYR A 102 25.74 -6.59 -7.04
N LEU A 103 25.83 -7.44 -6.01
CA LEU A 103 25.04 -8.66 -5.91
C LEU A 103 23.55 -8.35 -5.71
N ASP A 104 23.23 -7.37 -4.86
CA ASP A 104 21.84 -6.98 -4.63
C ASP A 104 21.28 -6.17 -5.80
N LEU A 105 22.11 -5.34 -6.45
CA LEU A 105 21.73 -4.70 -7.72
C LEU A 105 21.42 -5.75 -8.80
N ASP A 106 22.22 -6.82 -8.87
CA ASP A 106 21.99 -7.93 -9.79
C ASP A 106 20.68 -8.66 -9.49
N ARG A 107 20.37 -8.85 -8.20
CA ARG A 107 19.14 -9.48 -7.68
C ARG A 107 17.96 -8.51 -7.56
N GLY A 108 18.10 -7.24 -7.98
CA GLY A 108 17.15 -6.17 -7.69
C GLY A 108 15.71 -6.47 -8.11
N PHE A 109 15.53 -7.20 -9.22
CA PHE A 109 14.20 -7.61 -9.67
C PHE A 109 13.49 -8.57 -8.70
N GLY A 110 14.23 -9.53 -8.12
CA GLY A 110 13.68 -10.43 -7.11
C GLY A 110 13.40 -9.72 -5.79
N ILE A 111 14.31 -8.85 -5.35
CA ILE A 111 14.11 -8.01 -4.15
C ILE A 111 12.84 -7.16 -4.30
N MET A 112 12.59 -6.58 -5.48
CA MET A 112 11.36 -5.84 -5.76
C MET A 112 10.12 -6.74 -5.70
N ALA A 113 10.16 -7.93 -6.31
CA ALA A 113 9.05 -8.87 -6.26
C ALA A 113 8.67 -9.24 -4.81
N ASP A 114 9.67 -9.47 -3.95
CA ASP A 114 9.44 -9.75 -2.53
C ASP A 114 8.83 -8.57 -1.78
N GLY A 115 9.25 -7.35 -2.09
CA GLY A 115 8.67 -6.15 -1.50
C GLY A 115 7.22 -5.92 -1.94
N PHE A 116 6.91 -6.17 -3.22
CA PHE A 116 5.55 -5.98 -3.75
C PHE A 116 4.55 -7.00 -3.19
N ASP A 117 5.01 -8.19 -2.83
CA ASP A 117 4.22 -9.17 -2.10
C ASP A 117 3.77 -8.62 -0.73
N ILE A 118 4.71 -8.10 0.06
CA ILE A 118 4.42 -7.46 1.35
C ILE A 118 3.49 -6.25 1.16
N TYR A 119 3.81 -5.37 0.21
CA TYR A 119 2.98 -4.22 -0.12
C TYR A 119 1.55 -4.62 -0.46
N SER A 120 1.36 -5.69 -1.23
CA SER A 120 0.01 -6.11 -1.60
C SER A 120 -0.81 -6.66 -0.42
N ASP A 121 -0.18 -7.27 0.59
CA ASP A 121 -0.86 -7.65 1.84
C ASP A 121 -1.28 -6.39 2.64
N ILE A 122 -0.40 -5.38 2.70
CA ILE A 122 -0.70 -4.07 3.33
C ILE A 122 -1.85 -3.38 2.61
N MET A 123 -1.83 -3.38 1.28
CA MET A 123 -2.90 -2.78 0.48
C MET A 123 -4.20 -3.56 0.62
N ALA A 124 -4.16 -4.89 0.75
CA ALA A 124 -5.33 -5.69 1.06
C ALA A 124 -5.97 -5.27 2.38
N PHE A 125 -5.19 -5.05 3.43
CA PHE A 125 -5.70 -4.47 4.67
C PHE A 125 -6.37 -3.11 4.43
N VAL A 126 -5.68 -2.18 3.77
CA VAL A 126 -6.20 -0.83 3.47
C VAL A 126 -7.53 -0.89 2.71
N PHE A 127 -7.63 -1.72 1.68
CA PHE A 127 -8.81 -1.81 0.84
C PHE A 127 -9.97 -2.56 1.49
N ASN A 128 -9.70 -3.45 2.44
CA ASN A 128 -10.71 -4.13 3.24
C ASN A 128 -10.97 -3.36 4.54
N ASP A 129 -11.30 -2.08 4.40
CA ASP A 129 -11.67 -1.16 5.49
C ASP A 129 -10.60 -0.85 6.54
N GLY A 130 -9.39 -1.38 6.39
CA GLY A 130 -8.24 -1.08 7.25
C GLY A 130 -8.58 -1.25 8.72
N ARG A 131 -8.28 -0.24 9.53
CA ARG A 131 -8.57 -0.27 10.97
C ARG A 131 -10.07 -0.31 11.31
N LYS A 132 -10.97 -0.04 10.35
CA LYS A 132 -12.42 -0.11 10.56
C LYS A 132 -12.95 -1.54 10.41
N ALA A 133 -12.15 -2.46 9.87
CA ALA A 133 -12.57 -3.83 9.72
C ALA A 133 -12.94 -4.44 11.09
N PRO A 134 -13.97 -5.32 11.14
CA PRO A 134 -14.40 -5.94 12.39
C PRO A 134 -13.25 -6.57 13.17
N GLY A 135 -13.15 -6.25 14.46
CA GLY A 135 -12.11 -6.78 15.35
C GLY A 135 -10.75 -6.06 15.29
N MET A 136 -10.50 -5.16 14.34
CA MET A 136 -9.20 -4.48 14.24
C MET A 136 -8.94 -3.43 15.31
N CYS A 137 -9.97 -3.01 16.05
CA CYS A 137 -9.83 -2.10 17.20
C CYS A 137 -9.67 -2.84 18.54
N LEU A 138 -9.78 -4.17 18.57
CA LEU A 138 -9.56 -4.97 19.78
C LEU A 138 -8.12 -4.82 20.29
N PRO A 139 -7.87 -4.98 21.60
CA PRO A 139 -6.54 -4.80 22.19
C PRO A 139 -5.42 -5.63 21.51
N GLU A 140 -5.71 -6.87 21.13
CA GLU A 140 -4.79 -7.79 20.46
C GLU A 140 -4.45 -7.39 19.00
N ASN A 141 -5.31 -6.59 18.37
CA ASN A 141 -5.17 -6.15 16.99
C ASN A 141 -4.74 -4.68 16.86
N CYS A 142 -4.60 -3.97 17.97
CA CYS A 142 -4.03 -2.62 18.00
C CYS A 142 -2.60 -2.62 17.42
N PRO A 143 -2.17 -1.56 16.73
CA PRO A 143 -0.95 -1.56 15.90
C PRO A 143 0.38 -1.66 16.68
N TRP A 144 0.33 -1.55 18.02
CA TRP A 144 1.46 -1.79 18.93
C TRP A 144 1.45 -3.20 19.55
N ALA A 145 0.37 -3.96 19.39
CA ALA A 145 0.33 -5.35 19.84
C ALA A 145 1.26 -6.19 18.93
N PRO A 146 2.24 -6.93 19.49
CA PRO A 146 3.24 -7.64 18.70
C PRO A 146 2.70 -8.70 17.73
N THR A 147 1.49 -9.19 18.00
CA THR A 147 0.77 -10.19 17.23
C THR A 147 -0.26 -9.59 16.28
N SER A 148 -0.48 -8.27 16.32
CA SER A 148 -1.42 -7.62 15.40
C SER A 148 -0.96 -7.79 13.94
N PRO A 149 -1.91 -7.88 12.98
CA PRO A 149 -1.56 -7.93 11.57
C PRO A 149 -0.64 -6.79 11.13
N VAL A 150 -0.92 -5.56 11.59
CA VAL A 150 -0.12 -4.36 11.30
C VAL A 150 1.30 -4.46 11.84
N ALA A 151 1.50 -4.96 13.06
CA ALA A 151 2.84 -5.19 13.60
C ALA A 151 3.59 -6.29 12.84
N CYS A 152 2.89 -7.33 12.37
CA CYS A 152 3.47 -8.40 11.56
C CYS A 152 3.94 -7.88 10.18
N TRP A 153 3.11 -7.13 9.46
CA TRP A 153 3.51 -6.55 8.17
C TRP A 153 4.63 -5.52 8.31
N ARG A 154 4.61 -4.70 9.37
CA ARG A 154 5.71 -3.77 9.69
C ARG A 154 7.02 -4.54 9.86
N ARG A 155 7.02 -5.60 10.66
CA ARG A 155 8.21 -6.45 10.89
C ARG A 155 8.71 -7.10 9.60
N ARG A 156 7.80 -7.68 8.79
CA ARG A 156 8.15 -8.26 7.48
C ARG A 156 8.80 -7.24 6.56
N LEU A 157 8.29 -6.00 6.53
CA LEU A 157 8.85 -4.91 5.74
C LEU A 157 10.23 -4.47 6.23
N GLU A 158 10.43 -4.37 7.55
CA GLU A 158 11.72 -4.05 8.17
C GLU A 158 12.75 -5.14 7.90
N GLU A 159 12.39 -6.41 8.07
CA GLU A 159 13.25 -7.55 7.76
C GLU A 159 13.63 -7.58 6.27
N TRP A 160 12.68 -7.33 5.38
CA TRP A 160 12.94 -7.20 3.94
C TRP A 160 13.93 -6.06 3.63
N ARG A 161 13.81 -4.93 4.33
CA ARG A 161 14.70 -3.78 4.17
C ARG A 161 16.11 -4.08 4.70
N LEU A 162 16.23 -4.75 5.84
CA LEU A 162 17.50 -5.11 6.48
C LEU A 162 18.29 -6.19 5.73
N LYS A 163 17.61 -7.07 4.97
CA LYS A 163 18.26 -8.07 4.11
C LYS A 163 19.03 -7.45 2.93
N GLN A 164 18.74 -6.19 2.59
CA GLN A 164 19.38 -5.46 1.50
C GLN A 164 20.70 -4.81 1.95
N HIS A 165 21.63 -4.65 1.02
CA HIS A 165 22.87 -3.91 1.26
C HIS A 165 22.57 -2.43 1.60
N PRO A 166 23.20 -1.83 2.63
CA PRO A 166 22.91 -0.47 3.09
C PRO A 166 23.01 0.62 2.02
N ARG A 167 23.83 0.41 0.97
CA ARG A 167 23.92 1.33 -0.18
C ARG A 167 22.62 1.46 -0.98
N LEU A 168 21.68 0.54 -0.84
CA LEU A 168 20.38 0.60 -1.50
C LEU A 168 19.34 1.42 -0.72
N HIS A 169 19.72 1.96 0.45
CA HIS A 169 18.84 2.73 1.30
C HIS A 169 18.96 4.23 1.02
N TYR A 170 17.86 4.85 0.60
CA TYR A 170 17.63 6.29 0.70
C TYR A 170 17.27 6.63 2.16
N PRO A 171 17.56 7.84 2.68
CA PRO A 171 18.33 8.94 2.07
C PRO A 171 19.85 8.81 2.21
N ASP A 172 20.35 7.79 2.91
CA ASP A 172 21.79 7.60 3.17
C ASP A 172 22.62 7.54 1.88
N ASN A 173 21.98 7.13 0.79
CA ASN A 173 22.56 7.11 -0.55
C ASN A 173 21.67 7.89 -1.52
N SER A 174 22.29 8.62 -2.43
CA SER A 174 21.58 9.49 -3.36
C SER A 174 21.09 8.74 -4.60
N VAL A 175 19.99 9.25 -5.17
CA VAL A 175 19.48 8.83 -6.49
C VAL A 175 20.54 9.07 -7.57
N ALA A 176 21.25 10.20 -7.51
CA ALA A 176 22.29 10.58 -8.47
C ALA A 176 23.43 9.54 -8.58
N ALA A 177 23.87 8.98 -7.44
CA ALA A 177 24.93 7.97 -7.43
C ALA A 177 24.49 6.70 -8.19
N HIS A 178 23.26 6.23 -7.95
CA HIS A 178 22.72 5.05 -8.61
C HIS A 178 22.37 5.32 -10.08
N ALA A 179 21.92 6.52 -10.42
CA ALA A 179 21.69 6.96 -11.79
C ALA A 179 22.99 6.90 -12.61
N THR A 180 24.11 7.38 -12.05
CA THR A 180 25.44 7.33 -12.70
C THR A 180 25.90 5.90 -12.98
N LEU A 181 25.51 4.94 -12.12
CA LEU A 181 25.82 3.52 -12.28
C LEU A 181 24.83 2.77 -13.20
N GLY A 182 23.80 3.44 -13.73
CA GLY A 182 22.77 2.81 -14.58
C GLY A 182 21.67 2.06 -13.80
N TYR A 183 21.58 2.24 -12.48
CA TYR A 183 20.61 1.58 -11.61
C TYR A 183 19.61 2.56 -10.97
N GLY A 184 19.51 3.79 -11.49
CA GLY A 184 18.70 4.86 -10.90
C GLY A 184 17.22 4.49 -10.74
N GLU A 185 16.59 3.96 -11.80
CA GLU A 185 15.17 3.59 -11.76
C GLU A 185 14.87 2.49 -10.74
N SER A 186 15.69 1.44 -10.69
CA SER A 186 15.56 0.35 -9.72
C SER A 186 15.72 0.84 -8.28
N PHE A 187 16.70 1.72 -8.03
CA PHE A 187 16.92 2.34 -6.73
C PHE A 187 15.71 3.20 -6.32
N VAL A 188 15.18 4.01 -7.25
CA VAL A 188 13.96 4.82 -7.03
C VAL A 188 12.80 3.91 -6.66
N TYR A 189 12.50 2.90 -7.48
CA TYR A 189 11.38 1.97 -7.24
C TYR A 189 11.46 1.26 -5.89
N LEU A 190 12.63 0.73 -5.55
CA LEU A 190 12.86 0.01 -4.30
C LEU A 190 12.54 0.90 -3.09
N ASN A 191 13.00 2.16 -3.13
CA ASN A 191 12.81 3.09 -2.04
C ASN A 191 11.38 3.66 -1.99
N LEU A 192 10.75 3.91 -3.15
CA LEU A 192 9.32 4.26 -3.21
C LEU A 192 8.46 3.17 -2.58
N LEU A 193 8.72 1.89 -2.92
CA LEU A 193 8.01 0.75 -2.37
C LEU A 193 8.07 0.68 -0.84
N TYR A 194 9.27 0.87 -0.27
CA TYR A 194 9.46 0.88 1.17
C TYR A 194 8.64 1.99 1.85
N TYR A 195 8.85 3.25 1.45
CA TYR A 195 8.18 4.38 2.11
C TYR A 195 6.69 4.44 1.85
N GLN A 196 6.24 4.00 0.68
CA GLN A 196 4.82 3.88 0.36
C GLN A 196 4.13 2.88 1.29
N SER A 197 4.78 1.76 1.58
CA SER A 197 4.28 0.75 2.52
C SER A 197 4.17 1.31 3.94
N ILE A 198 5.16 2.08 4.40
CA ILE A 198 5.13 2.77 5.71
C ILE A 198 3.95 3.75 5.79
N VAL A 199 3.79 4.61 4.77
CA VAL A 199 2.68 5.57 4.71
C VAL A 199 1.34 4.84 4.82
N MET A 200 1.16 3.76 4.04
CA MET A 200 -0.09 3.01 3.98
C MET A 200 -0.42 2.30 5.30
N LEU A 201 0.59 1.81 6.04
CA LEU A 201 0.40 1.22 7.37
C LEU A 201 0.02 2.26 8.44
N GLN A 202 0.67 3.42 8.43
CA GLN A 202 0.53 4.39 9.52
C GLN A 202 -0.72 5.27 9.40
N ARG A 203 -1.02 5.75 8.18
CA ARG A 203 -2.04 6.80 7.99
C ARG A 203 -3.46 6.41 8.39
N GLU A 204 -3.80 5.11 8.40
CA GLU A 204 -5.12 4.63 8.86
C GLU A 204 -5.41 5.02 10.31
N TYR A 205 -4.37 5.13 11.14
CA TYR A 205 -4.49 5.37 12.58
C TYR A 205 -4.50 6.85 12.96
N PHE A 206 -4.25 7.76 12.02
CA PHE A 206 -4.32 9.18 12.27
C PHE A 206 -5.75 9.72 12.15
N PRO A 207 -6.13 10.74 12.94
CA PRO A 207 -7.39 11.43 12.79
C PRO A 207 -7.60 11.94 11.36
N PHE A 208 -8.74 11.61 10.75
CA PHE A 208 -9.06 12.13 9.40
C PHE A 208 -9.15 13.66 9.38
N LEU A 209 -9.76 14.22 10.44
CA LEU A 209 -9.98 15.65 10.61
C LEU A 209 -9.57 16.09 12.04
N PRO A 210 -8.28 16.33 12.30
CA PRO A 210 -7.81 16.82 13.59
C PRO A 210 -8.18 18.30 13.80
N THR A 211 -8.05 18.77 15.04
CA THR A 211 -8.08 20.21 15.35
C THR A 211 -6.68 20.81 15.23
N MET A 212 -6.57 22.13 15.03
CA MET A 212 -5.27 22.80 14.85
C MET A 212 -4.32 22.65 16.05
N ASP A 213 -4.87 22.50 17.24
CA ASP A 213 -4.14 22.35 18.50
C ASP A 213 -3.78 20.90 18.83
N MET A 214 -4.25 19.93 18.04
CA MET A 214 -4.04 18.51 18.28
C MET A 214 -2.59 18.09 18.02
N THR A 215 -2.01 17.37 18.98
CA THR A 215 -0.75 16.64 18.83
C THR A 215 -1.04 15.22 18.30
N PRO A 216 -0.03 14.45 17.83
CA PRO A 216 -0.25 13.07 17.42
C PRO A 216 -1.01 12.28 18.47
N GLN A 217 -2.10 11.66 18.04
CA GLN A 217 -2.87 10.73 18.85
C GLN A 217 -3.60 9.77 17.94
N GLY A 218 -4.20 8.76 18.55
CA GLY A 218 -4.99 7.77 17.83
C GLY A 218 -6.25 8.34 17.20
N PRO A 219 -7.00 7.48 16.51
CA PRO A 219 -8.20 7.92 15.83
C PRO A 219 -9.23 8.47 16.81
N ILE A 220 -9.82 9.60 16.46
CA ILE A 220 -10.85 10.29 17.26
C ILE A 220 -12.27 9.99 16.77
N ASP A 221 -12.38 9.31 15.64
CA ASP A 221 -13.62 8.98 14.97
C ASP A 221 -13.84 7.46 14.91
N PRO A 222 -15.08 6.98 15.21
CA PRO A 222 -15.38 5.56 15.35
C PRO A 222 -14.97 4.69 14.13
N PRO A 223 -14.63 3.41 14.35
CA PRO A 223 -14.41 2.77 15.67
C PRO A 223 -13.13 3.30 16.35
N ILE A 224 -13.12 3.36 17.68
CA ILE A 224 -11.96 3.81 18.48
C ILE A 224 -11.17 2.57 18.93
N LEU A 225 -9.85 2.71 19.06
CA LEU A 225 -9.00 1.64 19.59
C LEU A 225 -9.37 1.33 21.05
N GLU A 226 -9.50 0.05 21.38
CA GLU A 226 -9.95 -0.42 22.70
C GLU A 226 -8.82 -0.56 23.72
N ALA A 227 -7.57 -0.34 23.28
CA ALA A 227 -6.40 -0.26 24.14
C ALA A 227 -5.73 1.10 24.03
N GLU A 228 -5.09 1.52 25.12
CA GLU A 228 -4.24 2.71 25.14
C GLU A 228 -2.87 2.38 24.51
N ALA A 229 -2.37 3.32 23.71
CA ALA A 229 -1.06 3.17 23.11
C ALA A 229 0.06 3.32 24.17
N PRO A 230 1.18 2.61 24.04
CA PRO A 230 2.35 2.85 24.88
C PRO A 230 2.80 4.32 24.81
N PRO A 231 3.38 4.87 25.89
CA PRO A 231 3.90 6.24 25.88
C PRO A 231 4.89 6.48 24.74
N GLY A 232 4.72 7.58 24.00
CA GLY A 232 5.57 7.95 22.87
C GLY A 232 5.24 7.28 21.54
N TRP A 233 4.28 6.35 21.51
CA TRP A 233 3.95 5.60 20.29
C TRP A 233 3.42 6.50 19.17
N TRP A 234 2.54 7.46 19.51
CA TRP A 234 1.94 8.36 18.51
C TRP A 234 2.95 9.35 17.94
N GLU A 235 3.87 9.87 18.75
CA GLU A 235 4.95 10.73 18.29
C GLU A 235 5.92 9.99 17.36
N GLN A 236 6.24 8.73 17.68
CA GLN A 236 7.06 7.88 16.82
C GLN A 236 6.34 7.52 15.51
N SER A 237 5.05 7.19 15.58
CA SER A 237 4.20 6.93 14.40
C SER A 237 4.11 8.17 13.50
N ALA A 238 3.99 9.36 14.09
CA ALA A 238 3.98 10.62 13.35
C ALA A 238 5.32 10.87 12.65
N LYS A 239 6.44 10.67 13.37
CA LYS A 239 7.78 10.73 12.77
C LYS A 239 7.87 9.85 11.53
N GLU A 240 7.54 8.57 11.65
CA GLU A 240 7.62 7.61 10.55
C GLU A 240 6.73 8.00 9.37
N LEU A 241 5.49 8.43 9.62
CA LEU A 241 4.55 8.84 8.58
C LEU A 241 5.05 10.05 7.79
N PHE A 242 5.45 11.13 8.49
CA PHE A 242 5.84 12.38 7.84
C PHE A 242 7.24 12.28 7.19
N GLU A 243 8.19 11.56 7.81
CA GLU A 243 9.49 11.29 7.18
C GLU A 243 9.33 10.42 5.92
N ALA A 244 8.51 9.36 5.96
CA ALA A 244 8.25 8.53 4.78
C ALA A 244 7.60 9.34 3.65
N ALA A 245 6.59 10.17 3.96
CA ALA A 245 5.97 11.04 2.97
C ALA A 245 6.96 12.06 2.38
N ALA A 246 7.87 12.60 3.20
CA ALA A 246 8.92 13.51 2.74
C ALA A 246 9.94 12.81 1.84
N HIS A 247 10.33 11.58 2.16
CA HIS A 247 11.21 10.78 1.33
C HIS A 247 10.58 10.42 0.00
N LEU A 248 9.29 10.05 -0.05
CA LEU A 248 8.59 9.82 -1.33
C LEU A 248 8.68 11.04 -2.27
N ALA A 249 8.34 12.23 -1.79
CA ALA A 249 8.43 13.46 -2.57
C ALA A 249 9.86 13.77 -3.02
N SER A 250 10.83 13.59 -2.11
CA SER A 250 12.24 13.89 -2.40
C SER A 250 12.82 12.91 -3.42
N ILE A 251 12.55 11.61 -3.30
CA ILE A 251 12.99 10.60 -4.27
C ILE A 251 12.46 10.92 -5.67
N LEU A 252 11.17 11.26 -5.80
CA LEU A 252 10.56 11.57 -7.10
C LEU A 252 11.13 12.84 -7.73
N ARG A 253 11.42 13.86 -6.90
CA ARG A 253 12.10 15.08 -7.34
C ARG A 253 13.52 14.79 -7.79
N ASP A 254 14.32 14.14 -6.93
CA ASP A 254 15.72 13.81 -7.21
C ASP A 254 15.83 12.94 -8.47
N ALA A 255 14.92 11.98 -8.66
CA ALA A 255 14.85 11.15 -9.87
C ALA A 255 14.58 11.98 -11.13
N SER A 256 13.68 12.96 -11.03
CA SER A 256 13.38 13.88 -12.13
C SER A 256 14.57 14.77 -12.50
N GLU A 257 15.28 15.27 -11.49
CA GLU A 257 16.48 16.11 -11.67
C GLU A 257 17.66 15.31 -12.24
N CYS A 258 17.77 14.03 -11.87
CA CYS A 258 18.82 13.13 -12.36
C CYS A 258 18.51 12.50 -13.73
N GLY A 259 17.35 12.80 -14.34
CA GLY A 259 16.96 12.24 -15.64
C GLY A 259 16.55 10.76 -15.61
N VAL A 260 16.19 10.22 -14.44
CA VAL A 260 15.71 8.84 -14.23
C VAL A 260 14.27 8.82 -13.68
N ALA A 261 13.45 9.76 -14.17
CA ALA A 261 12.06 9.91 -13.73
C ALA A 261 11.23 8.66 -14.04
N VAL A 262 10.50 8.16 -13.05
CA VAL A 262 9.69 6.93 -13.19
C VAL A 262 8.22 7.26 -13.39
N MET A 263 7.74 7.32 -14.64
CA MET A 263 6.36 7.71 -14.96
C MET A 263 5.38 6.52 -14.99
N THR A 264 5.31 5.75 -13.92
CA THR A 264 4.38 4.61 -13.81
C THR A 264 3.23 4.90 -12.86
N PRO A 265 2.07 4.23 -12.99
CA PRO A 265 0.94 4.41 -12.07
C PRO A 265 1.31 4.27 -10.59
N PHE A 266 2.21 3.33 -10.26
CA PHE A 266 2.71 3.17 -8.89
C PHE A 266 3.47 4.40 -8.39
N ALA A 267 4.40 4.94 -9.18
CA ALA A 267 5.14 6.14 -8.82
C ALA A 267 4.22 7.38 -8.74
N GLY A 268 3.23 7.47 -9.63
CA GLY A 268 2.17 8.49 -9.55
C GLY A 268 1.35 8.39 -8.25
N PHE A 269 0.99 7.18 -7.83
CA PHE A 269 0.30 6.96 -6.56
C PHE A 269 1.18 7.29 -5.35
N CYS A 270 2.49 7.07 -5.45
CA CYS A 270 3.45 7.52 -4.44
C CYS A 270 3.48 9.05 -4.33
N ALA A 271 3.46 9.76 -5.47
CA ALA A 271 3.39 11.21 -5.51
C ALA A 271 2.09 11.73 -4.89
N PHE A 272 0.95 11.10 -5.23
CA PHE A 272 -0.36 11.41 -4.67
C PHE A 272 -0.40 11.21 -3.15
N SER A 273 0.02 10.04 -2.67
CA SER A 273 0.07 9.70 -1.24
C SER A 273 0.95 10.68 -0.47
N SER A 274 2.16 10.94 -0.98
CA SER A 274 3.08 11.93 -0.41
C SER A 274 2.48 13.32 -0.38
N CYS A 275 1.84 13.76 -1.47
CA CYS A 275 1.19 15.07 -1.55
C CYS A 275 0.10 15.21 -0.48
N TYR A 276 -0.74 14.19 -0.30
CA TYR A 276 -1.87 14.25 0.61
C TYR A 276 -1.42 14.28 2.08
N ILE A 277 -0.41 13.48 2.45
CA ILE A 277 0.15 13.49 3.82
C ILE A 277 0.88 14.81 4.10
N ASN A 278 1.62 15.36 3.13
CA ASN A 278 2.25 16.67 3.29
C ASN A 278 1.21 17.81 3.36
N LEU A 279 0.13 17.74 2.60
CA LEU A 279 -1.02 18.66 2.73
C LEU A 279 -1.61 18.60 4.15
N TYR A 280 -1.82 17.39 4.67
CA TYR A 280 -2.31 17.18 6.03
C TYR A 280 -1.39 17.81 7.07
N GLY A 281 -0.08 17.52 7.00
CA GLY A 281 0.92 18.09 7.91
C GLY A 281 1.04 19.62 7.80
N PHE A 282 0.90 20.18 6.60
CA PHE A 282 0.90 21.63 6.37
C PHE A 282 -0.31 22.31 7.01
N ARG A 283 -1.50 21.72 6.91
CA ARG A 283 -2.74 22.27 7.48
C ARG A 283 -2.83 22.08 9.01
N PHE A 284 -2.22 21.01 9.53
CA PHE A 284 -2.25 20.66 10.95
C PHE A 284 -0.83 20.47 11.52
N PRO A 285 -0.02 21.54 11.60
CA PRO A 285 1.42 21.42 11.90
C PRO A 285 1.74 20.79 13.25
N ARG A 286 0.87 20.94 14.27
CA ARG A 286 1.10 20.32 15.59
C ARG A 286 1.05 18.81 15.56
N ILE A 287 0.29 18.21 14.64
CA ILE A 287 0.22 16.75 14.50
C ILE A 287 1.49 16.16 13.89
N THR A 288 2.35 16.99 13.31
CA THR A 288 3.62 16.54 12.75
C THR A 288 4.68 16.35 13.80
N CYS A 289 4.50 16.87 15.02
CA CYS A 289 5.54 16.94 16.06
C CYS A 289 6.88 17.51 15.56
N GLY A 290 6.85 18.41 14.56
CA GLY A 290 8.06 19.00 13.98
C GLY A 290 8.74 18.15 12.90
N TYR A 291 8.20 16.98 12.54
CA TYR A 291 8.74 16.10 11.49
C TYR A 291 8.26 16.47 10.08
N GLY A 292 7.37 17.45 9.94
CA GLY A 292 6.89 17.99 8.66
C GLY A 292 7.34 19.43 8.33
N PRO A 293 8.59 19.86 8.62
CA PRO A 293 8.96 21.28 8.50
C PRO A 293 8.93 21.79 7.05
N ARG A 294 9.03 20.89 6.07
CA ARG A 294 9.01 21.17 4.63
C ARG A 294 7.71 20.71 3.96
N ALA A 295 6.65 20.49 4.74
CA ALA A 295 5.40 19.92 4.24
C ALA A 295 4.84 20.69 3.03
N GLU A 296 4.81 22.02 3.07
CA GLU A 296 4.34 22.84 1.96
C GLU A 296 5.20 22.68 0.70
N GLU A 297 6.53 22.73 0.85
CA GLU A 297 7.48 22.59 -0.25
C GLU A 297 7.34 21.21 -0.93
N LEU A 298 7.27 20.15 -0.13
CA LEU A 298 7.16 18.77 -0.60
C LEU A 298 5.80 18.48 -1.22
N MET A 299 4.71 19.03 -0.66
CA MET A 299 3.38 19.00 -1.27
C MET A 299 3.42 19.64 -2.67
N ASN A 300 3.97 20.84 -2.79
CA ASN A 300 4.06 21.54 -4.08
C ASN A 300 4.94 20.77 -5.09
N SER A 301 6.05 20.18 -4.64
CA SER A 301 6.90 19.32 -5.48
C SER A 301 6.12 18.11 -6.03
N SER A 302 5.31 17.46 -5.20
CA SER A 302 4.46 16.34 -5.63
C SER A 302 3.35 16.78 -6.59
N ILE A 303 2.77 17.97 -6.40
CA ILE A 303 1.81 18.55 -7.36
C ILE A 303 2.47 18.78 -8.72
N GLU A 304 3.67 19.34 -8.77
CA GLU A 304 4.40 19.55 -10.03
C GLU A 304 4.75 18.23 -10.72
N TYR A 305 5.10 17.20 -9.94
CA TYR A 305 5.27 15.85 -10.47
C TYR A 305 3.96 15.33 -11.10
N LEU A 306 2.85 15.42 -10.38
CA LEU A 306 1.54 14.95 -10.86
C LEU A 306 1.03 15.72 -12.09
N LYS A 307 1.37 17.02 -12.20
CA LYS A 307 1.06 17.83 -13.39
C LYS A 307 1.75 17.30 -14.64
N LYS A 308 3.00 16.85 -14.53
CA LYS A 308 3.72 16.17 -15.63
C LYS A 308 3.17 14.76 -15.85
N PHE A 309 2.89 14.04 -14.78
CA PHE A 309 2.37 12.68 -14.85
C PHE A 309 1.04 12.59 -15.63
N ARG A 310 0.16 13.59 -15.47
CA ARG A 310 -1.14 13.62 -16.17
C ARG A 310 -1.03 13.75 -17.69
N GLU A 311 0.12 14.20 -18.21
CA GLU A 311 0.37 14.27 -19.65
C GLU A 311 0.57 12.86 -20.26
N VAL A 312 0.91 11.88 -19.42
CA VAL A 312 1.14 10.48 -19.81
C VAL A 312 -0.05 9.59 -19.39
N TRP A 313 -0.64 9.87 -18.24
CA TRP A 313 -1.70 9.05 -17.64
C TRP A 313 -2.87 9.90 -17.13
N ASP A 314 -4.06 9.66 -17.66
CA ASP A 314 -5.30 10.35 -17.24
C ASP A 314 -5.59 10.24 -15.74
N LEU A 315 -5.03 9.24 -15.06
CA LEU A 315 -5.09 9.07 -13.60
C LEU A 315 -4.65 10.35 -12.85
N GLY A 316 -3.67 11.07 -13.39
CA GLY A 316 -3.13 12.28 -12.79
C GLY A 316 -4.18 13.38 -12.58
N ASP A 317 -5.14 13.53 -13.51
CA ASP A 317 -6.20 14.54 -13.39
C ASP A 317 -7.13 14.24 -12.21
N GLY A 318 -7.50 12.98 -12.03
CA GLY A 318 -8.34 12.55 -10.92
C GLY A 318 -7.65 12.77 -9.57
N TRP A 319 -6.39 12.37 -9.44
CA TRP A 319 -5.59 12.59 -8.22
C TRP A 319 -5.41 14.07 -7.90
N LEU A 320 -5.12 14.91 -8.89
CA LEU A 320 -4.98 16.36 -8.69
C LEU A 320 -6.29 16.98 -8.19
N LYS A 321 -7.44 16.58 -8.74
CA LYS A 321 -8.74 17.06 -8.27
C LYS A 321 -9.06 16.58 -6.85
N THR A 322 -8.71 15.35 -6.48
CA THR A 322 -8.86 14.87 -5.09
C THR A 322 -8.00 15.68 -4.12
N ILE A 323 -6.74 15.97 -4.47
CA ILE A 323 -5.86 16.85 -3.67
C ILE A 323 -6.47 18.25 -3.53
N GLN A 324 -7.00 18.83 -4.61
CA GLN A 324 -7.62 20.15 -4.57
C GLN A 324 -8.84 20.18 -3.63
N ASN A 325 -9.71 19.18 -3.71
CA ASN A 325 -10.89 19.08 -2.85
C ASN A 325 -10.51 18.84 -1.38
N GLY A 326 -9.51 17.98 -1.12
CA GLY A 326 -8.95 17.79 0.22
C GLY A 326 -8.35 19.06 0.80
N SER A 327 -7.61 19.83 -0.01
CA SER A 327 -7.03 21.11 0.41
C SER A 327 -8.11 22.14 0.74
N LEU A 328 -9.18 22.21 -0.06
CA LEU A 328 -10.33 23.06 0.22
C LEU A 328 -11.03 22.67 1.52
N MET A 329 -11.24 21.36 1.74
CA MET A 329 -11.87 20.83 2.95
C MET A 329 -11.05 21.18 4.19
N TYR A 330 -9.74 20.90 4.18
CA TYR A 330 -8.87 21.24 5.31
C TYR A 330 -8.74 22.76 5.51
N GLN A 331 -8.68 23.56 4.44
CA GLN A 331 -8.68 25.02 4.56
C GLN A 331 -9.94 25.53 5.25
N ARG A 332 -11.11 25.01 4.90
CA ARG A 332 -12.38 25.39 5.53
C ARG A 332 -12.43 24.92 6.97
N ALA A 333 -11.98 23.71 7.26
CA ALA A 333 -11.93 23.17 8.62
C ALA A 333 -11.02 23.97 9.54
N THR A 334 -9.88 24.47 9.04
CA THR A 334 -8.98 25.33 9.85
C THR A 334 -9.44 26.78 9.93
N SER A 335 -10.23 27.27 8.97
CA SER A 335 -10.75 28.65 8.98
C SER A 335 -12.03 28.81 9.79
N ASP A 336 -12.91 27.79 9.81
CA ASP A 336 -14.20 27.80 10.49
C ASP A 336 -14.37 26.56 11.38
N ILE A 337 -13.62 26.54 12.48
CA ILE A 337 -13.54 25.43 13.42
C ILE A 337 -14.93 25.03 13.95
N GLN A 338 -15.83 26.00 14.14
CA GLN A 338 -17.15 25.71 14.72
C GLN A 338 -18.02 24.87 13.79
N ARG A 339 -17.99 25.14 12.48
CA ARG A 339 -18.78 24.37 11.49
C ARG A 339 -18.27 22.95 11.27
N TYR A 340 -16.97 22.75 11.44
CA TYR A 340 -16.32 21.46 11.26
C TYR A 340 -16.17 20.67 12.56
N ARG A 341 -16.60 21.23 13.69
CA ARG A 341 -16.57 20.56 14.99
C ARG A 341 -17.46 19.32 14.97
N GLY A 342 -16.89 18.17 15.35
CA GLY A 342 -17.60 16.89 15.41
C GLY A 342 -17.80 16.22 14.04
N ARG A 343 -17.37 16.85 12.95
CA ARG A 343 -17.33 16.19 11.64
C ARG A 343 -16.22 15.14 11.62
N SER A 344 -16.48 14.04 10.93
CA SER A 344 -15.58 12.89 10.85
C SER A 344 -15.46 12.38 9.42
N ARG A 345 -14.69 11.31 9.21
CA ARG A 345 -14.63 10.65 7.89
C ARG A 345 -15.99 10.25 7.32
N VAL A 346 -17.01 10.05 8.18
CA VAL A 346 -18.36 9.64 7.76
C VAL A 346 -19.05 10.75 6.97
N ASP A 347 -18.80 12.01 7.33
CA ASP A 347 -19.32 13.17 6.60
C ASP A 347 -18.64 13.39 5.23
N PHE A 348 -17.49 12.74 5.01
CA PHE A 348 -16.63 12.87 3.83
C PHE A 348 -16.29 11.50 3.23
N SER A 349 -17.24 10.57 3.25
CA SER A 349 -17.01 9.16 2.90
C SER A 349 -16.42 8.97 1.50
N VAL A 350 -16.88 9.74 0.51
CA VAL A 350 -16.41 9.66 -0.88
C VAL A 350 -15.01 10.25 -1.03
N LEU A 351 -14.78 11.42 -0.41
CA LEU A 351 -13.46 12.03 -0.37
C LEU A 351 -12.45 11.13 0.35
N HIS A 352 -12.84 10.58 1.51
CA HIS A 352 -12.06 9.61 2.27
C HIS A 352 -11.67 8.44 1.38
N GLN A 353 -12.66 7.77 0.79
CA GLN A 353 -12.42 6.64 -0.10
C GLN A 353 -11.45 6.97 -1.24
N SER A 354 -11.60 8.14 -1.87
CA SER A 354 -10.73 8.58 -2.98
C SER A 354 -9.27 8.84 -2.56
N ILE A 355 -8.98 9.03 -1.27
CA ILE A 355 -7.61 9.13 -0.73
C ILE A 355 -6.93 7.77 -0.66
N HIS A 356 -7.71 6.70 -0.50
CA HIS A 356 -7.20 5.33 -0.39
C HIS A 356 -7.15 4.58 -1.73
N GLU A 357 -7.94 5.01 -2.73
CA GLU A 357 -8.06 4.31 -4.00
C GLU A 357 -6.87 4.52 -4.95
N PHE A 358 -6.23 3.40 -5.34
CA PHE A 358 -5.24 3.36 -6.43
C PHE A 358 -5.86 3.60 -7.81
N ARG A 359 -7.17 3.34 -7.95
CA ARG A 359 -7.95 3.58 -9.15
C ARG A 359 -8.71 4.88 -8.99
N VAL A 360 -8.84 5.69 -10.04
CA VAL A 360 -9.65 6.90 -9.95
C VAL A 360 -10.76 6.89 -10.97
N VAL A 361 -11.97 6.93 -10.46
CA VAL A 361 -13.13 7.53 -11.15
C VAL A 361 -13.17 8.98 -10.67
N ASP A 362 -13.32 9.96 -11.56
CA ASP A 362 -13.45 11.36 -11.15
C ASP A 362 -14.74 11.55 -10.31
N ARG A 363 -14.56 11.68 -8.99
CA ARG A 363 -15.64 11.89 -8.01
C ARG A 363 -15.68 13.33 -7.48
N SER A 364 -15.06 14.27 -8.19
CA SER A 364 -14.91 15.66 -7.71
C SER A 364 -16.23 16.36 -7.40
N ALA A 365 -17.26 16.12 -8.21
CA ALA A 365 -18.59 16.67 -7.96
C ALA A 365 -19.17 16.17 -6.62
N GLN A 366 -18.96 14.88 -6.31
CA GLN A 366 -19.43 14.27 -5.06
C GLN A 366 -18.64 14.82 -3.86
N HIS A 367 -17.32 15.00 -3.99
CA HIS A 367 -16.51 15.65 -2.94
C HIS A 367 -17.03 17.06 -2.62
N LEU A 368 -17.31 17.87 -3.65
CA LEU A 368 -17.83 19.23 -3.44
C LEU A 368 -19.22 19.22 -2.80
N VAL A 369 -20.06 18.23 -3.10
CA VAL A 369 -21.35 18.06 -2.43
C VAL A 369 -21.16 17.75 -0.95
N GLU A 370 -20.28 16.81 -0.58
CA GLU A 370 -19.96 16.50 0.82
C GLU A 370 -19.46 17.74 1.57
N ILE A 371 -18.49 18.47 0.98
CA ILE A 371 -17.90 19.68 1.57
C ILE A 371 -18.96 20.79 1.75
N ASN A 372 -19.81 21.03 0.75
CA ASN A 372 -20.86 22.05 0.85
C ASN A 372 -21.98 21.64 1.82
N ASN A 373 -22.29 20.34 1.93
CA ASN A 373 -23.25 19.85 2.91
C ASN A 373 -22.72 20.06 4.33
N ALA A 374 -21.44 19.77 4.57
CA ALA A 374 -20.80 20.02 5.86
C ALA A 374 -20.92 21.48 6.30
N GLU A 375 -20.83 22.43 5.36
CA GLU A 375 -21.06 23.87 5.64
C GLU A 375 -22.53 24.20 5.94
N ARG A 376 -23.48 23.59 5.21
CA ARG A 376 -24.91 23.91 5.30
C ARG A 376 -25.60 23.34 6.53
N SER A 377 -25.25 22.14 6.99
CA SER A 377 -25.94 21.53 8.14
C SER A 377 -25.71 22.26 9.47
N SER A 378 -24.81 23.24 9.52
CA SER A 378 -24.56 24.06 10.71
C SER A 378 -25.60 25.17 10.95
N ILE A 379 -26.56 25.39 10.04
CA ILE A 379 -27.54 26.51 10.09
C ILE A 379 -28.93 26.09 10.62
N GLY A 380 -29.12 24.89 11.18
CA GLY A 380 -30.44 24.47 11.71
C GLY A 380 -30.37 23.67 13.01
N THR A 381 -30.90 24.27 14.09
CA THR A 381 -31.60 23.64 15.25
C THR A 381 -30.88 22.47 15.95
N ALA A 382 -30.41 22.52 17.20
CA ALA A 382 -31.08 22.99 18.43
C ALA A 382 -32.60 22.84 18.42
N GLU A 383 -33.09 21.63 18.17
CA GLU A 383 -34.29 21.06 18.83
C GLU A 383 -34.38 19.58 18.41
N GLY A 384 -34.69 18.72 19.38
CA GLY A 384 -34.36 17.30 19.35
C GLY A 384 -35.15 16.45 18.36
N ASP A 385 -34.55 15.32 18.01
CA ASP A 385 -35.27 14.07 17.85
C ASP A 385 -34.35 12.90 18.18
N LEU A 386 -34.61 12.30 19.35
CA LEU A 386 -34.26 10.92 19.67
C LEU A 386 -35.16 10.05 18.80
N LEU A 387 -34.61 9.13 18.02
CA LEU A 387 -35.20 7.89 17.42
C LEU A 387 -34.25 7.48 16.27
N SER A 388 -33.73 6.27 16.10
CA SER A 388 -33.96 4.97 16.71
C SER A 388 -32.70 4.14 16.45
N GLU A 389 -31.94 3.80 17.49
CA GLU A 389 -30.91 2.76 17.39
C GLU A 389 -31.61 1.40 17.30
N LYS A 390 -31.61 0.79 16.11
CA LYS A 390 -31.82 -0.65 16.01
C LYS A 390 -30.54 -1.35 16.46
N GLN A 391 -30.50 -1.68 17.75
CA GLN A 391 -29.65 -2.75 18.28
C GLN A 391 -30.01 -4.04 17.56
N GLN A 392 -29.12 -4.48 16.66
CA GLN A 392 -29.07 -5.88 16.24
C GLN A 392 -28.19 -6.58 17.27
N GLN A 393 -28.83 -7.29 18.19
CA GLN A 393 -28.18 -8.26 19.07
C GLN A 393 -27.44 -9.27 18.19
N ASN A 394 -26.10 -9.26 18.25
CA ASN A 394 -25.31 -10.35 17.69
C ASN A 394 -24.74 -11.18 18.83
N VAL A 395 -25.11 -12.44 18.81
CA VAL A 395 -24.75 -13.48 19.78
C VAL A 395 -23.24 -13.63 19.79
N GLY A 396 -22.63 -13.51 20.97
CA GLY A 396 -21.19 -13.64 21.15
C GLY A 396 -20.67 -15.01 20.72
N PHE A 397 -19.60 -15.01 19.94
CA PHE A 397 -18.81 -16.21 19.65
C PHE A 397 -17.36 -15.95 20.05
N SER A 398 -16.89 -16.73 21.02
CA SER A 398 -15.48 -16.76 21.43
C SER A 398 -14.70 -17.58 20.42
N ALA A 399 -13.75 -16.95 19.71
CA ALA A 399 -12.83 -17.65 18.83
C ALA A 399 -11.46 -17.80 19.52
N GLN A 400 -11.36 -18.84 20.34
CA GLN A 400 -10.09 -19.33 20.84
C GLN A 400 -9.53 -20.38 19.87
N GLY A 401 -8.36 -20.09 19.29
CA GLY A 401 -7.42 -21.08 18.74
C GLY A 401 -7.33 -21.18 17.22
N LEU A 402 -6.15 -20.89 16.66
CA LEU A 402 -5.16 -21.89 16.24
C LEU A 402 -4.01 -21.19 15.47
N VAL A 403 -2.91 -20.93 16.17
CA VAL A 403 -1.62 -20.61 15.55
C VAL A 403 -0.83 -21.91 15.51
N ASP A 404 -0.61 -22.46 14.31
CA ASP A 404 0.32 -23.58 14.14
C ASP A 404 1.77 -23.08 14.18
N ALA A 405 2.64 -23.87 14.81
CA ALA A 405 4.02 -23.51 15.17
C ALA A 405 5.02 -23.44 13.99
N ALA A 406 4.53 -23.17 12.78
CA ALA A 406 5.34 -23.16 11.56
C ALA A 406 4.99 -21.99 10.62
N GLY A 407 4.97 -20.76 11.13
CA GLY A 407 5.24 -19.50 10.38
C GLY A 407 4.47 -19.18 9.08
N ALA A 408 3.52 -20.00 8.64
CA ALA A 408 2.73 -19.79 7.44
C ALA A 408 1.35 -19.24 7.85
N MET A 409 1.15 -17.93 7.67
CA MET A 409 -0.18 -17.33 7.72
C MET A 409 -0.93 -17.79 6.47
N ASP A 410 -1.95 -18.62 6.66
CA ASP A 410 -2.89 -18.98 5.59
C ASP A 410 -3.84 -17.79 5.35
N ASP A 411 -3.73 -17.17 4.17
CA ASP A 411 -4.50 -15.98 3.78
C ASP A 411 -6.03 -16.18 3.87
N GLN A 412 -6.49 -17.43 3.89
CA GLN A 412 -7.91 -17.79 3.96
C GLN A 412 -8.49 -17.79 5.39
N GLY A 413 -7.65 -17.83 6.43
CA GLY A 413 -8.12 -17.90 7.83
C GLY A 413 -8.26 -16.55 8.54
N LEU A 414 -7.76 -15.47 7.94
CA LEU A 414 -7.69 -14.15 8.60
C LEU A 414 -8.99 -13.33 8.49
N TRP A 415 -9.92 -13.78 7.67
CA TRP A 415 -11.16 -13.06 7.39
C TRP A 415 -12.34 -14.04 7.57
N PRO A 416 -13.34 -13.73 8.40
CA PRO A 416 -14.59 -14.47 8.37
C PRO A 416 -15.12 -14.46 6.93
N ASN A 417 -15.49 -15.63 6.40
CA ASN A 417 -16.07 -15.82 5.07
C ASN A 417 -17.40 -15.06 4.94
N TRP A 418 -17.35 -13.76 4.70
CA TRP A 418 -18.53 -12.90 4.62
C TRP A 418 -19.41 -13.21 3.40
N TRP A 419 -18.87 -13.92 2.39
CA TRP A 419 -19.66 -14.44 1.26
C TRP A 419 -20.56 -15.63 1.64
N SER A 420 -20.27 -16.39 2.70
CA SER A 420 -21.19 -17.42 3.20
C SER A 420 -22.48 -16.83 3.79
N LEU A 421 -22.46 -15.56 4.20
CA LEU A 421 -23.66 -14.84 4.65
C LEU A 421 -24.58 -14.39 3.50
N MET A 422 -24.15 -14.53 2.24
CA MET A 422 -24.97 -14.22 1.06
C MET A 422 -25.69 -15.43 0.46
N GLU A 423 -25.39 -16.66 0.90
CA GLU A 423 -26.06 -17.87 0.41
C GLU A 423 -27.47 -18.06 0.99
N ASP A 424 -27.83 -17.36 2.07
CA ASP A 424 -29.16 -17.42 2.70
C ASP A 424 -30.15 -16.35 2.21
N VAL A 425 -29.83 -15.59 1.16
CA VAL A 425 -30.81 -14.68 0.54
C VAL A 425 -31.65 -15.48 -0.45
N ASP A 426 -32.82 -15.92 0.02
CA ASP A 426 -33.82 -16.62 -0.77
C ASP A 426 -34.21 -15.80 -2.03
N THR A 427 -33.73 -16.27 -3.19
CA THR A 427 -33.91 -15.60 -4.49
C THR A 427 -35.33 -15.74 -5.06
N SER A 428 -36.27 -16.33 -4.30
CA SER A 428 -37.63 -16.61 -4.75
C SER A 428 -38.59 -15.42 -4.72
N GLU A 429 -38.25 -14.30 -4.08
CA GLU A 429 -39.14 -13.12 -3.99
C GLU A 429 -38.93 -12.03 -5.08
N ILE A 430 -37.95 -12.18 -5.97
CA ILE A 430 -37.62 -11.14 -6.98
C ILE A 430 -38.48 -11.24 -8.26
N PHE A 431 -39.28 -12.29 -8.43
CA PHE A 431 -40.11 -12.50 -9.64
C PHE A 431 -41.61 -12.56 -9.38
N THR A 432 -42.18 -11.60 -8.65
CA THR A 432 -43.65 -11.43 -8.59
C THR A 432 -44.07 -9.97 -8.43
N MET A 433 -43.75 -9.11 -9.39
CA MET A 433 -44.56 -7.92 -9.68
C MET A 433 -44.58 -7.62 -11.19
N THR A 434 -45.59 -8.15 -11.86
CA THR A 434 -46.17 -7.62 -13.11
C THR A 434 -47.67 -7.59 -12.97
#